data_AF-A0A6A3NHQ0-F1
#
_entry.id   AF-A0A6A3NHQ0-F1
#
_cell.length_a   1.000
_cell.length_b   1.000
_cell.length_c   1.000
_cell.angle_alpha   90.00
_cell.angle_beta   90.00
_cell.angle_gamma   90.00
#
_symmetry.space_group_name_H-M   'P 1'
#
loop_
_entity.id
_entity.type
_entity.pdbx_description
1 polymer ?
#
loop_
_entity_poly.entity_id
_entity_poly.type
_entity_poly.pdbx_seq_one_letter_code
_entity_poly.pdbx_strand_id
1 'polypeptide(L)'
;MEYAMPLVDDLLTEMVAYLWFCSLDAASGFCAVMMTRRTRKISAFACALGHFEWLRMPFGLKNGRMIYQRMIDNALWGFVQPKGGRLGEDADS
;
A
#
# COMPACT_ATOMS: atom_id res chain seq x y z
N MET A 1 9.17 10.54 0.85
CA MET A 1 8.64 9.83 -0.32
C MET A 1 7.19 9.56 -0.02
N GLU A 2 6.32 10.38 -0.60
CA GLU A 2 4.88 10.36 -0.40
C GLU A 2 4.28 9.53 -1.53
N TYR A 3 3.40 8.60 -1.19
CA TYR A 3 2.55 7.89 -2.14
C TYR A 3 1.14 8.38 -1.81
N ALA A 4 0.33 8.73 -2.80
CA ALA A 4 -1.03 9.19 -2.53
C ALA A 4 -1.92 7.96 -2.32
N MET A 5 -2.59 7.86 -1.17
CA MET A 5 -3.69 6.92 -1.04
C MET A 5 -4.88 7.48 -1.81
N PRO A 6 -5.62 6.66 -2.59
CA PRO A 6 -6.91 7.08 -3.11
C PRO A 6 -7.88 7.38 -1.96
N LEU A 7 -8.79 8.32 -2.18
CA LEU A 7 -9.87 8.59 -1.23
C LEU A 7 -10.87 7.43 -1.28
N VAL A 8 -11.44 7.08 -0.12
CA VAL A 8 -12.45 6.02 -0.04
C VAL A 8 -13.66 6.36 -0.92
N ASP A 9 -14.07 7.63 -0.98
CA ASP A 9 -15.21 8.08 -1.78
C ASP A 9 -14.99 7.89 -3.29
N ASP A 10 -13.77 8.13 -3.77
CA ASP A 10 -13.42 7.90 -5.18
C ASP A 10 -13.53 6.42 -5.54
N LEU A 11 -12.98 5.55 -4.69
CA LEU A 11 -13.05 4.09 -4.85
C LEU A 11 -14.51 3.60 -4.84
N LEU A 12 -15.33 4.10 -3.91
CA LEU A 12 -16.74 3.70 -3.82
C LEU A 12 -17.53 4.16 -5.04
N THR A 13 -17.26 5.37 -5.55
CA THR A 13 -17.92 5.90 -6.74
C THR A 13 -17.64 5.03 -7.96
N GLU A 14 -16.42 4.53 -8.12
CA GLU A 14 -16.07 3.58 -9.19
C GLU A 14 -16.82 2.25 -9.04
N MET A 15 -17.01 1.78 -7.80
CA MET A 15 -17.70 0.52 -7.54
C MET A 15 -19.18 0.56 -7.95
N VAL A 16 -19.85 1.71 -7.88
CA VAL A 16 -21.30 1.83 -8.23
C VAL A 16 -21.60 1.36 -9.66
N ALA A 17 -20.64 1.40 -10.58
CA ALA A 17 -20.82 0.98 -11.96
C ALA A 17 -20.88 -0.55 -12.16
N TYR A 18 -20.60 -1.35 -11.14
CA TYR A 18 -20.48 -2.81 -11.25
C TYR A 18 -21.59 -3.55 -10.48
N LEU A 19 -22.07 -4.65 -11.04
CA LEU A 19 -23.14 -5.48 -10.46
C LEU A 19 -22.62 -6.57 -9.50
N TRP A 20 -21.39 -7.04 -9.72
CA TRP A 20 -20.81 -8.17 -8.99
C TRP A 20 -19.47 -7.78 -8.38
N PHE A 21 -19.26 -8.15 -7.12
CA PHE A 21 -18.03 -7.87 -6.39
C PHE A 21 -17.45 -9.13 -5.78
N CYS A 22 -16.12 -9.19 -5.71
CA CYS A 22 -15.39 -10.21 -4.98
C CYS A 22 -14.47 -9.49 -3.97
N SER A 23 -14.54 -9.90 -2.71
CA SER A 23 -13.62 -9.43 -1.67
C SER A 23 -12.53 -10.46 -1.46
N LEU A 24 -11.27 -10.02 -1.47
CA LEU A 24 -10.09 -10.84 -1.25
C LEU A 24 -9.32 -10.29 -0.05
N ASP A 25 -8.97 -11.14 0.91
CA ASP A 25 -8.17 -10.76 2.06
C ASP A 25 -6.71 -11.20 1.90
N ALA A 26 -5.80 -10.27 2.16
CA ALA A 26 -4.37 -10.52 2.20
C ALA A 26 -3.90 -10.56 3.67
N ALA A 27 -4.34 -11.57 4.43
CA ALA A 27 -4.10 -11.72 5.87
C ALA A 27 -2.64 -11.52 6.32
N SER A 28 -1.66 -11.77 5.43
CA SER A 28 -0.22 -11.57 5.67
C SER A 28 0.44 -10.64 4.65
N GLY A 29 -0.34 -9.72 4.05
CA GLY A 29 0.11 -8.85 2.96
C GLY A 29 1.36 -8.03 3.32
N PHE A 30 1.41 -7.43 4.52
CA PHE A 30 2.60 -6.70 4.95
C PHE A 30 3.82 -7.62 5.12
N CYS A 31 3.63 -8.81 5.68
CA CYS A 31 4.71 -9.79 5.84
C CYS A 31 5.26 -10.30 4.50
N ALA A 32 4.56 -10.10 3.38
CA ALA A 32 5.08 -10.39 2.05
C ALA A 32 6.13 -9.35 1.60
N VAL A 33 6.19 -8.15 2.20
CA VAL A 33 7.12 -7.09 1.81
C VAL A 33 8.47 -7.25 2.50
N MET A 34 9.56 -7.27 1.72
CA MET A 34 10.94 -7.32 2.24
C MET A 34 11.37 -5.97 2.82
N MET A 35 12.03 -6.00 3.98
CA MET A 35 12.63 -4.81 4.59
C MET A 35 14.01 -4.51 4.00
N THR A 36 14.29 -3.24 3.74
CA THR A 36 15.65 -2.82 3.35
C THR A 36 16.61 -3.01 4.52
N ARG A 37 17.90 -3.25 4.24
CA ARG A 37 18.94 -3.38 5.30
C ARG A 37 18.95 -2.20 6.27
N ARG A 38 18.68 -0.98 5.79
CA ARG A 38 18.59 0.22 6.64
C ARG A 38 17.37 0.13 7.57
N THR A 39 16.20 -0.19 7.02
CA THR A 39 14.95 -0.26 7.80
C THR A 39 15.03 -1.35 8.87
N ARG A 40 15.62 -2.50 8.54
CA ARG A 40 15.84 -3.62 9.47
C ARG A 40 16.56 -3.18 10.76
N LYS A 41 17.66 -2.44 10.61
CA LYS A 41 18.49 -1.98 11.72
C LYS A 41 17.75 -0.99 12.63
N ILE A 42 16.99 -0.06 12.04
CA ILE A 42 16.25 0.95 12.83
C ILE A 42 14.97 0.39 13.46
N SER A 43 14.43 -0.72 12.93
CA SER A 43 13.27 -1.41 13.48
C SER A 43 13.66 -2.60 14.36
N ALA A 44 14.92 -2.72 14.76
CA ALA A 44 15.35 -3.78 15.67
C ALA A 44 14.66 -3.64 17.03
N PHE A 45 14.34 -4.76 17.66
CA PHE A 45 13.71 -4.79 18.97
C PHE A 45 14.47 -5.72 19.92
N ALA A 46 14.35 -5.45 21.21
CA ALA A 46 14.92 -6.29 22.26
C ALA A 46 13.80 -7.05 22.98
N CYS A 47 14.08 -8.30 23.34
CA CYS A 47 13.24 -9.09 24.23
C CYS A 47 14.15 -9.87 25.21
N ALA A 48 13.56 -10.60 26.15
CA ALA A 48 14.32 -11.40 27.12
C ALA A 48 15.31 -12.40 26.48
N LEU A 49 15.07 -12.79 25.22
CA LEU A 49 15.91 -13.72 24.46
C LEU A 49 17.02 -13.03 23.66
N GLY A 50 17.10 -11.70 23.66
CA GLY A 50 18.11 -10.92 22.96
C GLY A 50 17.55 -9.91 21.95
N HIS A 51 18.40 -9.48 21.02
CA HIS A 51 18.08 -8.49 19.99
C HIS A 51 17.70 -9.14 18.66
N PHE A 52 16.62 -8.69 18.07
CA PHE A 52 16.07 -9.22 16.82
C PHE A 52 15.77 -8.11 15.82
N GLU A 53 15.87 -8.45 14.54
CA GLU A 53 15.52 -7.57 13.43
C GLU A 53 14.39 -8.18 12.61
N TRP A 54 13.50 -7.33 12.10
CA TRP A 54 12.43 -7.74 11.19
C TRP A 54 12.93 -7.91 9.75
N LEU A 55 12.91 -9.14 9.20
CA LEU A 55 13.27 -9.37 7.79
C LEU A 55 12.18 -8.92 6.80
N ARG A 56 10.93 -9.02 7.24
CA ARG A 56 9.71 -8.61 6.52
C ARG A 56 9.03 -7.47 7.25
N MET A 57 8.18 -6.73 6.56
CA MET A 57 7.53 -5.55 7.13
C MET A 57 6.65 -5.93 8.34
N PRO A 58 6.95 -5.45 9.55
CA PRO A 58 6.08 -5.65 10.70
C PRO A 58 4.90 -4.68 10.67
N PHE A 59 3.87 -4.99 11.46
CA PHE A 59 2.77 -4.06 11.74
C PHE A 59 3.25 -2.82 12.51
N GLY A 60 2.52 -1.71 12.38
CA GLY A 60 2.78 -0.47 13.13
C GLY A 60 3.79 0.49 12.51
N LEU A 61 4.40 0.15 11.37
CA LEU A 61 5.22 1.13 10.62
C LEU A 61 4.35 2.23 10.02
N LYS A 62 4.67 3.50 10.30
CA LYS A 62 3.94 4.68 9.81
C LYS A 62 3.68 4.65 8.30
N ASN A 63 4.68 4.23 7.52
CA ASN A 63 4.61 4.21 6.06
C ASN A 63 4.22 2.83 5.50
N GLY A 64 3.89 1.85 6.35
CA GLY A 64 3.66 0.46 5.92
C GLY A 64 2.52 0.33 4.91
N ARG A 65 1.39 1.01 5.19
CA ARG A 65 0.22 1.03 4.30
C ARG A 65 0.57 1.58 2.91
N MET A 66 1.34 2.67 2.85
CA MET A 66 1.74 3.32 1.60
C MET A 66 2.63 2.44 0.73
N ILE A 67 3.59 1.77 1.37
CA ILE A 67 4.51 0.87 0.67
C ILE A 67 3.73 -0.34 0.13
N TYR A 68 2.79 -0.86 0.92
CA TYR A 68 1.95 -1.98 0.49
C TYR A 68 1.03 -1.60 -0.67
N GLN A 69 0.36 -0.45 -0.60
CA GLN A 69 -0.48 0.04 -1.69
C GLN A 69 0.30 0.15 -2.99
N ARG A 70 1.47 0.81 -2.97
CA ARG A 70 2.36 0.91 -4.13
C ARG A 70 2.78 -0.46 -4.68
N MET A 71 3.04 -1.43 -3.80
CA MET A 71 3.39 -2.78 -4.23
C MET A 71 2.23 -3.44 -4.97
N ILE A 72 1.01 -3.33 -4.45
CA ILE A 72 -0.20 -3.87 -5.08
C ILE A 72 -0.47 -3.19 -6.42
N ASP A 73 -0.37 -1.86 -6.48
CA ASP A 73 -0.60 -1.11 -7.72
C ASP A 73 0.42 -1.50 -8.80
N ASN A 74 1.69 -1.70 -8.42
CA ASN A 74 2.71 -2.19 -9.33
C ASN A 74 2.43 -3.63 -9.81
N ALA A 75 1.98 -4.51 -8.92
CA ALA A 75 1.68 -5.90 -9.26
C ALA A 75 0.45 -6.03 -10.18
N LEU A 76 -0.51 -5.12 -10.02
CA LEU A 76 -1.76 -5.09 -10.78
C LEU A 76 -1.72 -4.17 -12.00
N TRP A 77 -0.62 -3.45 -12.24
CA TRP A 77 -0.50 -2.46 -13.33
C TRP A 77 -0.92 -2.97 -14.71
N GLY A 78 -0.70 -4.25 -15.02
CA GLY A 78 -1.11 -4.86 -16.28
C GLY A 78 -2.59 -5.29 -16.36
N PHE A 79 -3.30 -5.30 -15.24
CA PHE A 79 -4.69 -5.77 -15.11
C PHE A 79 -5.66 -4.64 -14.74
N VAL A 80 -5.17 -3.66 -13.99
CA VAL A 80 -5.90 -2.50 -13.51
C VAL A 80 -5.24 -1.28 -14.12
N GLN A 81 -5.93 -0.62 -15.06
CA GLN A 81 -5.51 0.70 -15.51
C GLN A 81 -6.11 1.73 -14.55
N PRO A 82 -5.30 2.41 -13.72
CA PRO A 82 -5.80 3.57 -13.00
C PRO A 82 -6.19 4.61 -14.04
N LYS A 83 -7.48 4.92 -14.16
CA LYS A 83 -7.90 6.09 -14.92
C LYS A 83 -7.33 7.29 -14.17
N GLY A 84 -6.35 7.94 -14.79
CA GLY A 84 -5.53 8.96 -14.16
C GLY A 84 -6.35 10.01 -13.43
N GLY A 85 -5.88 10.40 -12.24
CA GLY A 85 -6.29 11.63 -11.61
C GLY A 85 -6.16 12.77 -12.60
N ARG A 86 -7.24 13.54 -12.72
CA ARG A 86 -7.42 14.73 -13.54
C ARG A 86 -6.21 15.65 -13.38
N LEU A 87 -5.27 15.60 -14.32
CA LEU A 87 -4.22 16.60 -14.45
C LEU A 87 -4.77 17.68 -15.39
N GLY A 88 -5.30 18.75 -14.80
CA GLY A 88 -5.44 20.07 -15.42
C GLY A 88 -6.34 20.18 -16.65
N GLU A 89 -7.64 20.39 -16.43
CA GLU A 89 -8.54 21.04 -17.39
C GLU A 89 -9.59 21.84 -16.59
N ASP A 90 -9.14 22.82 -15.81
CA ASP A 90 -10.02 23.81 -15.17
C ASP A 90 -9.22 25.13 -14.95
N ALA A 91 -8.55 25.61 -16.01
CA ALA A 91 -7.90 26.93 -16.04
C ALA A 91 -7.97 27.53 -17.44
N ASP A 92 -9.16 27.56 -18.03
CA ASP A 92 -9.60 28.61 -18.95
C ASP A 92 -11.12 28.50 -19.11
N SER A 93 -11.87 29.27 -18.31
CA SER A 93 -13.06 30.00 -18.73
C SER A 93 -13.58 30.92 -17.63
#